data_AF-A0A7C3YBV0-F1
#
_entry.id   AF-A0A7C3YBV0-F1
#
_cell.length_a   1.000
_cell.length_b   1.000
_cell.length_c   1.000
_cell.angle_alpha   90.00
_cell.angle_beta   90.00
_cell.angle_gamma   90.00
#
_symmetry.space_group_name_H-M   'P 1'
#
loop_
_entity.id
_entity.type
_entity.pdbx_description
1 polymer ?
#
loop_
_entity_poly.entity_id
_entity_poly.type
_entity_poly.pdbx_seq_one_letter_code
_entity_poly.pdbx_strand_id
1 'polypeptide(L)'
;MLIVPLIVGAIVGGHLSWAVPLTFASAFFAYLARQPLVLVARARGRRDRLPGSVWFWFAVYAGLAGATGVWPVLLGGYWLLVPAAVVVALLMTTDVYLAARRAEMSVAGELFGIAGLSLGGPVMYYVAGGLDVRFMLGLWLLSVLYFGGSVFYIKLKVRVHTRSDPPATILARLRVGSMTVVYHLATIALTGVLVTTGMVPLLTPLAYVPVTCKALTGVLDWRRTANIRRLGMIEVMHSLVFAALLIAAYH
;
A
#
# COMPACT_ATOMS: atom_id res chain seq x y z
N MET A 1 1.23 -3.60 -3.56
CA MET A 1 0.64 -2.66 -2.58
C MET A 1 -0.85 -2.46 -2.81
N LEU A 2 -1.35 -2.22 -4.03
CA LEU A 2 -2.80 -2.09 -4.28
C LEU A 2 -3.59 -3.39 -4.11
N ILE A 3 -3.10 -4.48 -4.70
CA ILE A 3 -3.86 -5.74 -4.83
C ILE A 3 -4.12 -6.41 -3.47
N VAL A 4 -3.12 -6.44 -2.58
CA VAL A 4 -3.22 -7.14 -1.30
C VAL A 4 -4.32 -6.57 -0.39
N PRO A 5 -4.39 -5.26 -0.11
CA PRO A 5 -5.50 -4.67 0.64
C PRO A 5 -6.86 -4.98 0.02
N LEU A 6 -7.00 -4.89 -1.32
CA LEU A 6 -8.25 -5.22 -2.00
C LEU A 6 -8.64 -6.68 -1.75
N ILE A 7 -7.73 -7.64 -1.92
CA ILE A 7 -8.00 -9.06 -1.70
C ILE A 7 -8.36 -9.33 -0.24
N VAL A 8 -7.59 -8.78 0.71
CA VAL A 8 -7.86 -8.95 2.14
C VAL A 8 -9.24 -8.39 2.49
N GLY A 9 -9.56 -7.16 2.04
CA GLY A 9 -10.87 -6.56 2.27
C GLY A 9 -12.01 -7.40 1.70
N ALA A 10 -11.89 -7.91 0.47
CA ALA A 10 -12.90 -8.76 -0.16
C ALA A 10 -13.18 -10.04 0.65
N ILE A 11 -12.10 -10.73 1.05
CA ILE A 11 -12.22 -12.02 1.73
C ILE A 11 -12.74 -11.83 3.16
N VAL A 12 -12.23 -10.84 3.89
CA VAL A 12 -12.68 -10.51 5.25
C VAL A 12 -14.13 -10.03 5.28
N GLY A 13 -14.62 -9.36 4.24
CA GLY A 13 -16.04 -8.98 4.12
C GLY A 13 -16.97 -10.18 3.92
N GLY A 14 -16.48 -11.27 3.32
CA GLY A 14 -17.16 -12.56 3.26
C GLY A 14 -18.20 -12.72 2.14
N HIS A 15 -18.78 -11.64 1.60
CA HIS A 15 -19.76 -11.72 0.51
C HIS A 15 -19.18 -11.32 -0.85
N LEU A 16 -18.99 -12.29 -1.73
CA LEU A 16 -18.54 -12.05 -3.10
C LEU A 16 -19.72 -11.66 -4.01
N SER A 17 -20.11 -10.38 -3.95
CA SER A 17 -21.17 -9.83 -4.80
C SER A 17 -20.64 -9.45 -6.20
N TRP A 18 -21.54 -9.17 -7.15
CA TRP A 18 -21.19 -8.65 -8.48
C TRP A 18 -20.45 -7.29 -8.41
N ALA A 19 -20.60 -6.56 -7.31
CA ALA A 19 -19.96 -5.27 -7.10
C ALA A 19 -18.47 -5.39 -6.74
N VAL A 20 -18.03 -6.53 -6.19
CA VAL A 20 -16.61 -6.79 -5.85
C VAL A 20 -15.69 -6.71 -7.08
N PRO A 21 -15.91 -7.49 -8.16
CA PRO A 21 -15.04 -7.42 -9.33
C PRO A 21 -15.09 -6.06 -10.03
N LEU A 22 -16.23 -5.37 -10.03
CA LEU A 22 -16.36 -4.03 -10.59
C LEU A 22 -15.60 -2.98 -9.78
N THR A 23 -15.69 -3.03 -8.45
CA THR A 23 -14.94 -2.14 -7.56
C THR A 23 -13.44 -2.40 -7.67
N PHE A 24 -13.03 -3.67 -7.82
CA PHE A 24 -11.64 -4.04 -8.07
C PHE A 24 -11.15 -3.44 -9.39
N ALA A 25 -11.93 -3.60 -10.47
CA ALA A 25 -11.62 -3.03 -11.78
C ALA A 25 -11.52 -1.50 -11.71
N SER A 26 -12.44 -0.85 -10.99
CA SER A 26 -12.43 0.61 -10.80
C SER A 26 -11.16 1.08 -10.10
N ALA A 27 -10.78 0.43 -8.99
CA ALA A 27 -9.54 0.73 -8.27
C ALA A 27 -8.29 0.48 -9.14
N PHE A 28 -8.29 -0.58 -9.94
CA PHE A 28 -7.20 -0.90 -10.86
C PHE A 28 -7.05 0.14 -11.96
N PHE A 29 -8.14 0.53 -12.62
CA PHE A 29 -8.12 1.56 -13.66
C PHE A 29 -7.79 2.94 -13.11
N ALA A 30 -8.27 3.29 -11.92
CA ALA A 30 -7.89 4.53 -11.24
C ALA A 30 -6.37 4.56 -10.97
N TYR A 31 -5.79 3.43 -10.55
CA TYR A 31 -4.34 3.29 -10.39
C TYR A 31 -3.58 3.44 -11.72
N LEU A 32 -4.10 2.90 -12.82
CA LEU A 32 -3.50 3.09 -14.15
C LEU A 32 -3.59 4.56 -14.62
N ALA A 33 -4.71 5.23 -14.37
CA ALA A 33 -4.91 6.66 -14.70
C ALA A 33 -3.91 7.59 -13.99
N ARG A 34 -3.35 7.16 -12.86
CA ARG A 34 -2.29 7.87 -12.13
C ARG A 34 -1.04 8.09 -12.98
N GLN A 35 -0.62 7.10 -13.78
CA GLN A 35 0.63 7.14 -14.53
C GLN A 35 0.66 8.29 -15.56
N PRO A 36 -0.34 8.43 -16.45
CA PRO A 36 -0.47 9.61 -17.31
C PRO A 36 -0.41 10.94 -16.57
N LEU A 37 -1.11 11.07 -15.44
CA LEU A 37 -1.16 12.33 -14.67
C LEU A 37 0.20 12.69 -14.08
N VAL A 38 0.93 11.71 -13.55
CA VAL A 38 2.30 11.91 -13.05
C VAL A 38 3.23 12.39 -14.17
N LEU A 39 3.12 11.83 -15.38
CA LEU A 39 3.90 12.27 -16.55
C LEU A 39 3.62 13.72 -16.92
N VAL A 40 2.33 14.09 -17.00
CA VAL A 40 1.91 15.48 -17.25
C VAL A 40 2.45 16.43 -16.18
N ALA A 41 2.31 16.08 -14.91
CA ALA A 41 2.72 16.92 -13.80
C ALA A 41 4.25 17.12 -13.76
N ARG A 42 5.02 16.10 -14.13
CA ARG A 42 6.49 16.17 -14.24
C ARG A 42 6.97 17.02 -15.41
N ALA A 43 6.18 17.14 -16.47
CA ALA A 43 6.57 17.92 -17.64
C ALA A 43 6.62 19.42 -17.37
N ARG A 44 6.01 19.92 -16.28
CA ARG A 44 6.06 21.34 -15.81
C ARG A 44 5.93 22.37 -16.96
N GLY A 45 4.99 22.15 -17.88
CA GLY A 45 4.73 23.06 -19.00
C GLY A 45 5.59 22.85 -20.25
N ARG A 46 6.58 21.95 -20.24
CA ARG A 46 7.33 21.54 -21.45
C ARG A 46 6.54 20.49 -22.24
N ARG A 47 5.41 20.93 -22.82
CA ARG A 47 4.44 20.08 -23.53
C ARG A 47 5.08 19.28 -24.67
N ASP A 48 6.14 19.80 -25.27
CA ASP A 48 6.88 19.19 -26.39
C ASP A 48 7.51 17.83 -26.04
N ARG A 49 7.66 17.52 -24.74
CA ARG A 49 8.21 16.24 -24.25
C ARG A 49 7.13 15.22 -23.86
N LEU A 50 5.85 15.58 -23.97
CA LEU A 50 4.75 14.68 -23.67
C LEU A 50 4.32 13.95 -24.95
N PRO A 51 4.24 12.60 -24.93
CA PRO A 51 3.57 11.87 -25.99
C PRO A 51 2.13 12.39 -26.13
N GLY A 52 1.66 12.64 -27.36
CA GLY A 52 0.28 13.09 -27.60
C GLY A 52 -0.78 12.10 -27.06
N SER A 53 -0.42 10.84 -26.88
CA SER A 53 -1.28 9.78 -26.35
C SER A 53 -1.51 9.82 -24.83
N VAL A 54 -0.79 10.65 -24.07
CA VAL A 54 -0.91 10.67 -22.60
C VAL A 54 -2.32 11.04 -22.14
N TRP A 55 -2.93 12.08 -22.74
CA TRP A 55 -4.29 12.49 -22.40
C TRP A 55 -5.35 11.48 -22.86
N PHE A 56 -5.12 10.84 -24.01
CA PHE A 56 -5.98 9.76 -24.48
C PHE A 56 -6.01 8.61 -23.48
N TRP A 57 -4.86 8.11 -23.05
CA TRP A 57 -4.78 7.03 -22.07
C TRP A 57 -5.31 7.43 -20.70
N PHE A 58 -5.09 8.68 -20.28
CA PHE A 58 -5.74 9.20 -19.07
C PHE A 58 -7.26 9.13 -19.17
N ALA A 59 -7.85 9.62 -20.27
CA ALA A 59 -9.29 9.59 -20.49
C ALA A 59 -9.85 8.16 -20.54
N VAL A 60 -9.13 7.24 -21.21
CA VAL A 60 -9.51 5.81 -21.26
C VAL A 60 -9.53 5.21 -19.85
N TYR A 61 -8.45 5.34 -19.08
CA TYR A 61 -8.38 4.74 -17.74
C TYR A 61 -9.33 5.40 -16.74
N ALA A 62 -9.45 6.73 -16.76
CA ALA A 62 -10.40 7.45 -15.91
C ALA A 62 -11.86 7.11 -16.27
N GLY A 63 -12.17 7.00 -17.57
CA GLY A 63 -13.48 6.59 -18.06
C GLY A 63 -13.84 5.17 -17.65
N LEU A 64 -12.91 4.22 -17.79
CA LEU A 64 -13.11 2.83 -17.33
C LEU A 64 -13.25 2.75 -15.81
N ALA A 65 -12.46 3.52 -15.05
CA ALA A 65 -12.58 3.59 -13.59
C ALA A 65 -13.97 4.11 -13.16
N GLY A 66 -14.45 5.17 -13.83
CA GLY A 66 -15.79 5.73 -13.60
C GLY A 66 -16.89 4.75 -13.99
N ALA A 67 -16.84 4.17 -15.19
CA ALA A 67 -17.86 3.24 -15.68
C ALA A 67 -18.01 2.02 -14.77
N THR A 68 -16.90 1.44 -14.30
CA THR A 68 -16.92 0.29 -13.39
C THR A 68 -17.25 0.67 -11.94
N GLY A 69 -16.93 1.89 -11.49
CA GLY A 69 -17.20 2.36 -10.13
C GLY A 69 -18.60 2.90 -9.90
N VAL A 70 -19.24 3.46 -10.94
CA VAL A 70 -20.60 4.05 -10.85
C VAL A 70 -21.67 2.96 -10.68
N TRP A 71 -21.50 1.80 -11.32
CA TRP A 71 -22.50 0.73 -11.28
C TRP A 71 -22.77 0.19 -9.87
N PRO A 72 -21.75 -0.16 -9.06
CA PRO A 72 -21.92 -0.51 -7.65
C PRO A 72 -22.70 0.55 -6.86
N VAL A 73 -22.45 1.83 -7.10
CA VAL A 73 -23.16 2.92 -6.39
C VAL A 73 -24.63 2.95 -6.77
N LEU A 74 -24.94 2.99 -8.07
CA LEU A 74 -26.30 3.20 -8.56
C LEU A 74 -27.20 1.98 -8.38
N LEU A 75 -26.72 0.77 -8.68
CA LEU A 75 -27.54 -0.45 -8.62
C LEU A 75 -27.36 -1.24 -7.32
N GLY A 76 -26.19 -1.13 -6.69
CA GLY A 76 -25.88 -1.85 -5.44
C GLY A 76 -26.15 -1.05 -4.18
N GLY A 77 -26.45 0.26 -4.28
CA GLY A 77 -26.68 1.13 -3.13
C GLY A 77 -25.42 1.39 -2.28
N TYR A 78 -24.22 1.15 -2.83
CA TYR A 78 -22.95 1.29 -2.11
C TYR A 78 -22.51 2.77 -1.98
N TRP A 79 -23.31 3.60 -1.30
CA TRP A 79 -23.12 5.06 -1.24
C TRP A 79 -21.82 5.51 -0.58
N LEU A 80 -21.25 4.73 0.34
CA LEU A 80 -19.93 5.03 0.95
C LEU A 80 -18.77 5.01 -0.06
N LEU A 81 -18.96 4.48 -1.27
CA LEU A 81 -17.99 4.58 -2.34
C LEU A 81 -17.81 6.01 -2.84
N VAL A 82 -18.82 6.88 -2.73
CA VAL A 82 -18.75 8.28 -3.15
C VAL A 82 -17.75 9.08 -2.29
N PRO A 83 -17.89 9.16 -0.95
CA PRO A 83 -16.89 9.82 -0.13
C PRO A 83 -15.53 9.13 -0.21
N ALA A 84 -15.47 7.79 -0.35
CA ALA A 84 -14.21 7.09 -0.56
C ALA A 84 -13.51 7.52 -1.87
N ALA A 85 -14.26 7.66 -2.97
CA ALA A 85 -13.74 8.15 -4.24
C ALA A 85 -13.21 9.59 -4.13
N VAL A 86 -13.87 10.46 -3.36
CA VAL A 86 -13.37 11.80 -3.06
C VAL A 86 -12.03 11.75 -2.32
N VAL A 87 -11.93 10.92 -1.27
CA VAL A 87 -10.66 10.76 -0.52
C VAL A 87 -9.56 10.21 -1.42
N VAL A 88 -9.85 9.21 -2.26
CA VAL A 88 -8.89 8.67 -3.23
C VAL A 88 -8.46 9.73 -4.24
N ALA A 89 -9.38 10.55 -4.75
CA ALA A 89 -9.05 11.65 -5.66
C ALA A 89 -8.13 12.69 -4.99
N LEU A 90 -8.41 13.07 -3.73
CA LEU A 90 -7.56 13.98 -2.96
C LEU A 90 -6.16 13.41 -2.74
N LEU A 91 -6.05 12.13 -2.38
CA LEU A 91 -4.75 11.48 -2.20
C LEU A 91 -3.99 11.34 -3.53
N MET A 92 -4.70 11.06 -4.62
CA MET A 92 -4.11 10.97 -5.95
C MET A 92 -3.61 12.34 -6.45
N THR A 93 -4.35 13.42 -6.21
CA THR A 93 -3.87 14.78 -6.54
C THR A 93 -2.64 15.16 -5.71
N THR A 94 -2.62 14.79 -4.43
CA THR A 94 -1.46 15.00 -3.54
C THR A 94 -0.23 14.22 -4.01
N ASP A 95 -0.41 12.95 -4.39
CA ASP A 95 0.64 12.11 -4.95
C ASP A 95 1.20 12.69 -6.26
N VAL A 96 0.33 13.13 -7.18
CA VAL A 96 0.72 13.80 -8.43
C VAL A 96 1.49 15.10 -8.14
N TYR A 97 1.06 15.87 -7.14
CA TYR A 97 1.77 17.08 -6.71
C TYR A 97 3.17 16.77 -6.15
N LEU A 98 3.30 15.74 -5.30
CA LEU A 98 4.59 15.28 -4.79
C LEU A 98 5.50 14.77 -5.92
N ALA A 99 4.93 14.07 -6.91
CA ALA A 99 5.63 13.62 -8.09
C ALA A 99 6.14 14.79 -8.94
N ALA A 100 5.34 15.85 -9.11
CA ALA A 100 5.75 17.09 -9.78
C ALA A 100 6.92 17.78 -9.07
N ARG A 101 7.00 17.65 -7.74
CA ARG A 101 8.11 18.15 -6.91
C ARG A 101 9.29 17.19 -6.78
N ARG A 102 9.24 16.01 -7.42
CA ARG A 102 10.23 14.92 -7.27
C ARG A 102 10.40 14.45 -5.82
N ALA A 103 9.37 14.65 -5.00
CA ALA A 103 9.33 14.27 -3.59
C ALA A 103 8.68 12.89 -3.38
N GLU A 104 8.19 12.23 -4.43
CA GLU A 104 7.54 10.91 -4.34
C GLU A 104 8.47 9.81 -3.79
N MET A 105 9.78 9.89 -4.04
CA MET A 105 10.77 8.93 -3.53
C MET A 105 11.25 9.28 -2.11
N SER A 106 10.66 10.31 -1.49
CA SER A 106 10.87 10.58 -0.06
C SER A 106 10.12 9.55 0.78
N VAL A 107 10.56 9.34 2.03
CA VAL A 107 9.84 8.44 2.95
C VAL A 107 8.39 8.90 3.13
N ALA A 108 8.17 10.21 3.32
CA ALA A 108 6.82 10.76 3.46
C ALA A 108 5.98 10.52 2.19
N GLY A 109 6.54 10.77 1.00
CA GLY A 109 5.84 10.56 -0.27
C GLY A 109 5.42 9.10 -0.47
N GLU A 110 6.32 8.15 -0.19
CA GLU A 110 6.02 6.72 -0.27
C GLU A 110 4.93 6.31 0.74
N LEU A 111 4.99 6.82 1.97
CA LEU A 111 3.96 6.55 3.00
C LEU A 111 2.60 7.14 2.63
N PHE A 112 2.55 8.33 2.04
CA PHE A 112 1.29 8.91 1.54
C PHE A 112 0.69 8.07 0.41
N GLY A 113 1.52 7.63 -0.55
CA GLY A 113 1.09 6.72 -1.60
C GLY A 113 0.56 5.40 -1.04
N ILE A 114 1.24 4.83 -0.04
CA ILE A 114 0.79 3.63 0.66
C ILE A 114 -0.54 3.84 1.36
N ALA A 115 -0.73 4.96 2.07
CA ALA A 115 -1.98 5.30 2.74
C ALA A 115 -3.16 5.36 1.76
N GLY A 116 -2.96 5.99 0.60
CA GLY A 116 -3.98 6.06 -0.45
C GLY A 116 -4.29 4.72 -1.09
N LEU A 117 -3.28 3.93 -1.47
CA LEU A 117 -3.49 2.61 -2.07
C LEU A 117 -4.12 1.62 -1.07
N SER A 118 -3.82 1.77 0.22
CA SER A 118 -4.35 0.90 1.28
C SER A 118 -5.85 1.14 1.54
N LEU A 119 -6.43 2.27 1.12
CA LEU A 119 -7.87 2.51 1.22
C LEU A 119 -8.70 1.50 0.39
N GLY A 120 -8.06 0.79 -0.54
CA GLY A 120 -8.69 -0.34 -1.22
C GLY A 120 -9.20 -1.42 -0.26
N GLY A 121 -8.54 -1.62 0.89
CA GLY A 121 -8.98 -2.59 1.90
C GLY A 121 -10.37 -2.26 2.48
N PRO A 122 -10.56 -1.10 3.13
CA PRO A 122 -11.87 -0.63 3.59
C PRO A 122 -12.94 -0.65 2.52
N VAL A 123 -12.63 -0.12 1.33
CA VAL A 123 -13.56 -0.03 0.21
C VAL A 123 -14.04 -1.43 -0.19
N MET A 124 -13.12 -2.38 -0.27
CA MET A 124 -13.46 -3.73 -0.67
C MET A 124 -14.18 -4.51 0.44
N TYR A 125 -13.81 -4.31 1.70
CA TYR A 125 -14.55 -4.85 2.84
C TYR A 125 -16.01 -4.40 2.84
N TYR A 126 -16.25 -3.11 2.58
CA TYR A 126 -17.60 -2.56 2.48
C TYR A 126 -18.42 -3.21 1.37
N VAL A 127 -17.87 -3.26 0.15
CA VAL A 127 -18.57 -3.86 -1.00
C VAL A 127 -18.75 -5.37 -0.85
N ALA A 128 -17.88 -6.01 -0.08
CA ALA A 128 -17.99 -7.41 0.28
C ALA A 128 -18.93 -7.68 1.48
N GLY A 129 -19.74 -6.70 1.90
CA GLY A 129 -20.79 -6.88 2.92
C GLY A 129 -20.40 -6.48 4.35
N GLY A 130 -19.15 -6.06 4.56
CA GLY A 130 -18.67 -5.61 5.86
C GLY A 130 -19.13 -4.19 6.20
N LEU A 131 -19.78 -3.99 7.36
CA LEU A 131 -20.29 -2.69 7.80
C LEU A 131 -19.60 -2.14 9.06
N ASP A 132 -18.73 -2.93 9.70
CA ASP A 132 -18.02 -2.49 10.89
C ASP A 132 -16.91 -1.48 10.55
N VAL A 133 -17.17 -0.21 10.87
CA VAL A 133 -16.23 0.90 10.66
C VAL A 133 -14.90 0.67 11.37
N ARG A 134 -14.89 -0.01 12.52
CA ARG A 134 -13.66 -0.33 13.26
C ARG A 134 -12.79 -1.29 12.46
N PHE A 135 -13.39 -2.30 11.82
CA PHE A 135 -12.67 -3.25 10.96
C PHE A 135 -12.20 -2.58 9.67
N MET A 136 -13.01 -1.69 9.10
CA MET A 136 -12.56 -0.86 7.96
C MET A 136 -11.29 -0.08 8.31
N LEU A 137 -11.31 0.67 9.41
CA LEU A 137 -10.15 1.44 9.88
C LEU A 137 -8.96 0.53 10.25
N GLY A 138 -9.24 -0.61 10.89
CA GLY A 138 -8.26 -1.64 11.21
C GLY A 138 -7.54 -2.13 9.95
N LEU A 139 -8.27 -2.65 8.95
CA LEU A 139 -7.71 -3.14 7.69
C LEU A 139 -6.87 -2.08 6.95
N TRP A 140 -7.31 -0.82 6.98
CA TRP A 140 -6.54 0.29 6.44
C TRP A 140 -5.21 0.47 7.18
N LEU A 141 -5.26 0.65 8.50
CA LEU A 141 -4.07 0.86 9.33
C LEU A 141 -3.10 -0.31 9.23
N LEU A 142 -3.60 -1.55 9.24
CA LEU A 142 -2.76 -2.73 9.09
C LEU A 142 -2.03 -2.75 7.75
N SER A 143 -2.74 -2.47 6.66
CA SER A 143 -2.15 -2.39 5.32
C SER A 143 -1.08 -1.29 5.25
N VAL A 144 -1.37 -0.10 5.80
CA VAL A 144 -0.43 1.02 5.87
C VAL A 144 0.82 0.65 6.66
N LEU A 145 0.65 0.06 7.84
CA LEU A 145 1.76 -0.36 8.71
C LEU A 145 2.64 -1.39 8.01
N TYR A 146 2.03 -2.40 7.37
CA TYR A 146 2.76 -3.46 6.67
C TYR A 146 3.59 -2.90 5.51
N PHE A 147 2.95 -2.16 4.61
CA PHE A 147 3.63 -1.63 3.42
C PHE A 147 4.61 -0.51 3.76
N GLY A 148 4.34 0.30 4.79
CA GLY A 148 5.29 1.29 5.27
C GLY A 148 6.58 0.65 5.81
N GLY A 149 6.50 -0.53 6.43
CA GLY A 149 7.70 -1.26 6.87
C GLY A 149 8.62 -1.66 5.71
N SER A 150 8.02 -2.04 4.59
CA SER A 150 8.77 -2.35 3.36
C SER A 150 9.57 -1.15 2.84
N VAL A 151 9.08 0.08 2.99
CA VAL A 151 9.79 1.32 2.59
C VAL A 151 11.09 1.47 3.37
N PHE A 152 11.02 1.37 4.70
CA PHE A 152 12.20 1.50 5.55
C PHE A 152 13.21 0.37 5.27
N TYR A 153 12.72 -0.85 5.07
CA TYR A 153 13.56 -2.00 4.74
C TYR A 153 14.26 -1.85 3.38
N ILE A 154 13.53 -1.45 2.33
CA ILE A 154 14.10 -1.24 0.99
C ILE A 154 15.14 -0.11 1.02
N LYS A 155 14.85 1.02 1.68
CA LYS A 155 15.81 2.12 1.80
C LYS A 155 17.07 1.72 2.57
N LEU A 156 16.94 0.88 3.59
CA LEU A 156 18.08 0.28 4.26
C LEU A 156 18.90 -0.57 3.29
N LYS A 157 18.28 -1.47 2.51
CA LYS A 157 18.99 -2.33 1.56
C LYS A 157 19.64 -1.55 0.41
N VAL A 158 19.01 -0.48 -0.07
CA VAL A 158 19.63 0.45 -1.04
C VAL A 158 20.86 1.12 -0.42
N ARG A 159 20.79 1.59 0.82
CA ARG A 159 21.94 2.18 1.53
C ARG A 159 23.07 1.16 1.77
N VAL A 160 22.75 -0.08 2.11
CA VAL A 160 23.72 -1.18 2.25
C VAL A 160 24.44 -1.42 0.91
N HIS A 161 23.70 -1.40 -0.19
CA HIS A 161 24.24 -1.63 -1.52
C HIS A 161 25.16 -0.49 -1.99
N THR A 162 24.84 0.77 -1.69
CA THR A 162 25.67 1.92 -2.11
C THR A 162 26.89 2.16 -1.22
N ARG A 163 26.95 1.59 -0.02
CA ARG A 163 28.04 1.83 0.93
C ARG A 163 29.23 0.91 0.66
N SER A 164 30.45 1.46 0.63
CA SER A 164 31.70 0.76 0.27
C SER A 164 32.26 -0.21 1.30
N ASP A 165 31.92 -0.09 2.58
CA ASP A 165 32.34 -1.04 3.64
C ASP A 165 31.20 -1.39 4.61
N PRO A 166 31.12 -2.67 5.05
CA PRO A 166 30.20 -3.08 6.09
C PRO A 166 30.61 -2.49 7.46
N PRO A 167 29.66 -2.06 8.30
CA PRO A 167 29.97 -1.69 9.68
C PRO A 167 30.59 -2.87 10.43
N ALA A 168 31.70 -2.61 11.14
CA ALA A 168 32.51 -3.62 11.82
C ALA A 168 31.78 -4.32 12.98
N THR A 169 30.87 -3.61 13.67
CA THR A 169 30.15 -4.13 14.84
C THR A 169 28.66 -4.28 14.59
N ILE A 170 28.02 -5.22 15.29
CA ILE A 170 26.56 -5.41 15.27
C ILE A 170 25.84 -4.12 15.69
N LEU A 171 26.34 -3.44 16.73
CA LEU A 171 25.77 -2.19 17.19
C LEU A 171 25.79 -1.10 16.11
N ALA A 172 26.87 -1.02 15.33
CA ALA A 172 26.94 -0.09 14.21
C ALA A 172 25.92 -0.44 13.11
N ARG A 173 25.69 -1.73 12.83
CA ARG A 173 24.64 -2.18 11.89
C ARG A 173 23.24 -1.80 12.39
N LEU A 174 22.95 -2.05 13.67
CA LEU A 174 21.69 -1.66 14.31
C LEU A 174 21.49 -0.14 14.28
N ARG A 175 22.54 0.66 14.50
CA ARG A 175 22.46 2.13 14.41
C ARG A 175 22.09 2.58 13.01
N VAL A 176 22.66 1.97 11.96
CA VAL A 176 22.32 2.30 10.57
C VAL A 176 20.91 1.83 10.20
N GLY A 177 20.48 0.67 10.69
CA GLY A 177 19.15 0.10 10.49
C GLY A 177 18.10 0.54 11.52
N SER A 178 18.41 1.52 12.36
CA SER A 178 17.59 1.90 13.53
C SER A 178 16.17 2.28 13.14
N MET A 179 15.98 3.05 12.06
CA MET A 179 14.65 3.40 11.55
C MET A 179 13.82 2.17 11.18
N THR A 180 14.45 1.15 10.57
CA THR A 180 13.77 -0.11 10.23
C THR A 180 13.39 -0.87 11.51
N VAL A 181 14.31 -0.99 12.46
CA VAL A 181 14.05 -1.68 13.74
C VAL A 181 12.91 -0.98 14.51
N VAL A 182 13.03 0.33 14.72
CA VAL A 182 12.04 1.14 15.44
C VAL A 182 10.68 1.05 14.77
N TYR A 183 10.61 1.16 13.45
CA TYR A 183 9.34 1.07 12.72
C TYR A 183 8.67 -0.30 12.92
N HIS A 184 9.41 -1.39 12.82
CA HIS A 184 8.85 -2.73 12.99
C HIS A 184 8.43 -3.01 14.44
N LEU A 185 9.21 -2.56 15.43
CA LEU A 185 8.82 -2.66 16.85
C LEU A 185 7.57 -1.82 17.13
N ALA A 186 7.53 -0.58 16.62
CA ALA A 186 6.35 0.28 16.73
C ALA A 186 5.13 -0.35 16.04
N THR A 187 5.33 -1.02 14.90
CA THR A 187 4.25 -1.73 14.19
C THR A 187 3.67 -2.85 15.05
N ILE A 188 4.50 -3.68 15.69
CA ILE A 188 4.02 -4.73 16.60
C ILE A 188 3.29 -4.13 17.82
N ALA A 189 3.80 -3.04 18.39
CA ALA A 189 3.14 -2.37 19.50
C ALA A 189 1.78 -1.78 19.07
N LEU A 190 1.73 -1.09 17.92
CA LEU A 190 0.52 -0.50 17.36
C LEU A 190 -0.53 -1.56 17.02
N THR A 191 -0.15 -2.70 16.48
CA THR A 191 -1.09 -3.80 16.21
C THR A 191 -1.64 -4.37 17.51
N GLY A 192 -0.84 -4.44 18.58
CA GLY A 192 -1.32 -4.75 19.93
C GLY A 192 -2.37 -3.75 20.43
N VAL A 193 -2.16 -2.44 20.23
CA VAL A 193 -3.16 -1.41 20.59
C VAL A 193 -4.45 -1.59 19.79
N LEU A 194 -4.35 -1.87 18.48
CA LEU A 194 -5.52 -2.14 17.63
C LEU A 194 -6.34 -3.35 18.13
N VAL A 195 -5.67 -4.38 18.66
CA VAL A 195 -6.35 -5.53 19.29
C VAL A 195 -7.10 -5.07 20.55
N THR A 196 -6.45 -4.32 21.44
CA THR A 196 -7.08 -3.87 22.71
C THR A 196 -8.27 -2.94 22.50
N THR A 197 -8.32 -2.23 21.37
CA THR A 197 -9.43 -1.35 21.00
C THR A 197 -10.55 -2.08 20.25
N GLY A 198 -10.39 -3.38 19.98
CA GLY A 198 -11.35 -4.19 19.22
C GLY A 198 -11.45 -3.81 17.75
N MET A 199 -10.45 -3.11 17.19
CA MET A 199 -10.42 -2.77 15.76
C MET A 199 -9.98 -3.93 14.88
N VAL A 200 -9.23 -4.89 15.46
CA VAL A 200 -8.70 -6.06 14.75
C VAL A 200 -8.72 -7.29 15.67
N PRO A 201 -8.79 -8.52 15.12
CA PRO A 201 -8.76 -9.75 15.89
C PRO A 201 -7.45 -9.96 16.66
N LEU A 202 -7.51 -10.74 17.76
CA LEU A 202 -6.37 -11.03 18.65
C LEU A 202 -5.14 -11.59 17.92
N LEU A 203 -5.35 -12.41 16.88
CA LEU A 203 -4.27 -13.08 16.14
C LEU A 203 -3.57 -12.15 15.11
N THR A 204 -4.09 -10.95 14.87
CA THR A 204 -3.56 -9.99 13.88
C THR A 204 -2.05 -9.70 14.01
N PRO A 205 -1.47 -9.51 15.21
CA PRO A 205 -0.03 -9.27 15.34
C PRO A 205 0.84 -10.40 14.76
N LEU A 206 0.34 -11.65 14.74
CA LEU A 206 1.08 -12.79 14.18
C LEU A 206 1.35 -12.62 12.67
N ALA A 207 0.47 -11.93 11.94
CA ALA A 207 0.66 -11.64 10.52
C ALA A 207 1.92 -10.79 10.23
N TYR A 208 2.42 -10.05 11.23
CA TYR A 208 3.62 -9.21 11.10
C TYR A 208 4.91 -9.93 11.49
N VAL A 209 4.83 -11.10 12.09
CA VAL A 209 6.02 -11.85 12.54
C VAL A 209 6.96 -12.16 11.37
N PRO A 210 6.51 -12.71 10.22
CA PRO A 210 7.43 -13.03 9.12
C PRO A 210 8.18 -11.82 8.57
N VAL A 211 7.46 -10.71 8.34
CA VAL A 211 8.08 -9.49 7.78
C VAL A 211 9.01 -8.81 8.79
N THR A 212 8.68 -8.87 10.08
CA THR A 212 9.52 -8.32 11.15
C THR A 212 10.79 -9.13 11.32
N CYS A 213 10.69 -10.46 11.35
CA CYS A 213 11.85 -11.35 11.37
C CYS A 213 12.75 -11.10 10.15
N LYS A 214 12.19 -11.02 8.93
CA LYS A 214 12.94 -10.64 7.73
C LYS A 214 13.64 -9.28 7.89
N ALA A 215 12.95 -8.27 8.40
CA ALA A 215 13.51 -6.94 8.53
C ALA A 215 14.66 -6.90 9.53
N LEU A 216 14.50 -7.52 10.71
CA LEU A 216 15.51 -7.58 11.76
C LEU A 216 16.75 -8.39 11.32
N THR A 217 16.54 -9.57 10.74
CA THR A 217 17.65 -10.36 10.16
C THR A 217 18.34 -9.61 9.02
N GLY A 218 17.56 -8.89 8.20
CA GLY A 218 18.09 -8.08 7.12
C GLY A 218 18.86 -6.83 7.57
N VAL A 219 18.65 -6.32 8.79
CA VAL A 219 19.49 -5.27 9.39
C VAL A 219 20.89 -5.82 9.72
N LEU A 220 20.95 -7.08 10.14
CA LEU A 220 22.20 -7.76 10.48
C LEU A 220 22.95 -8.25 9.23
N ASP A 221 22.22 -8.65 8.19
CA ASP A 221 22.76 -9.12 6.92
C ASP A 221 23.19 -7.96 6.00
N TRP A 222 24.51 -7.79 5.87
CA TRP A 222 25.14 -6.72 5.09
C TRP A 222 25.62 -7.15 3.69
N ARG A 223 25.11 -8.27 3.16
CA ARG A 223 25.48 -8.74 1.82
C ARG A 223 25.02 -7.75 0.73
N ARG A 224 25.94 -7.37 -0.16
CA ARG A 224 25.71 -6.41 -1.27
C ARG A 224 24.89 -6.94 -2.44
N THR A 225 24.57 -8.24 -2.49
CA THR A 225 24.12 -8.92 -3.72
C THR A 225 22.61 -8.90 -3.94
N ALA A 226 21.88 -7.95 -3.33
CA ALA A 226 20.44 -7.87 -3.54
C ALA A 226 20.14 -7.30 -4.94
N ASN A 227 20.01 -8.19 -5.92
CA ASN A 227 19.37 -7.88 -7.19
C ASN A 227 18.00 -7.25 -6.89
N ILE A 228 17.76 -6.03 -7.38
CA ILE A 228 16.52 -5.26 -7.13
C ILE A 228 15.29 -6.10 -7.48
N ARG A 229 15.36 -6.90 -8.55
CA ARG A 229 14.28 -7.81 -8.95
C ARG A 229 14.00 -8.88 -7.90
N ARG A 230 15.05 -9.48 -7.33
CA ARG A 230 14.92 -10.51 -6.28
C ARG A 230 14.35 -9.90 -5.00
N LEU A 231 14.78 -8.70 -4.63
CA LEU A 231 14.21 -7.96 -3.50
C LEU A 231 12.70 -7.76 -3.70
N GLY A 232 12.30 -7.28 -4.88
CA GLY A 232 10.88 -7.10 -5.22
C GLY A 232 10.07 -8.40 -5.11
N MET A 233 10.57 -9.52 -5.63
CA MET A 233 9.88 -10.82 -5.50
C MET A 233 9.75 -11.27 -4.04
N ILE A 234 10.77 -11.06 -3.21
CA ILE A 234 10.72 -11.38 -1.78
C ILE A 234 9.66 -10.55 -1.07
N GLU A 235 9.53 -9.25 -1.37
CA GLU A 235 8.48 -8.40 -0.80
C GLU A 235 7.08 -8.84 -1.25
N VAL A 236 6.91 -9.28 -2.50
CA VAL A 236 5.64 -9.85 -2.98
C VAL A 236 5.29 -11.11 -2.18
N MET A 237 6.22 -12.06 -2.03
CA MET A 237 5.98 -13.28 -1.26
C MET A 237 5.61 -12.98 0.20
N HIS A 238 6.33 -12.05 0.85
CA HIS A 238 5.98 -11.64 2.22
C HIS A 238 4.61 -10.97 2.28
N SER A 239 4.22 -10.20 1.25
CA SER A 239 2.90 -9.57 1.22
C SER A 239 1.76 -10.57 1.06
N LEU A 240 2.02 -11.69 0.37
CA LEU A 240 1.07 -12.81 0.27
C LEU A 240 0.97 -13.58 1.59
N VAL A 241 2.11 -13.85 2.25
CA VAL A 241 2.12 -14.49 3.57
C VAL A 241 1.39 -13.61 4.59
N PHE A 242 1.65 -12.31 4.59
CA PHE A 242 0.92 -11.34 5.41
C PHE A 242 -0.58 -11.38 5.12
N ALA A 243 -0.99 -11.35 3.85
CA ALA A 243 -2.39 -11.42 3.47
C ALA A 243 -3.05 -12.71 3.98
N ALA A 244 -2.41 -13.86 3.80
CA ALA A 244 -2.93 -15.15 4.23
C ALA A 244 -3.08 -15.24 5.75
N LEU A 245 -2.06 -14.84 6.51
CA LEU A 245 -2.10 -14.82 7.98
C LEU A 245 -3.12 -13.82 8.50
N LEU A 246 -3.25 -12.67 7.84
CA LEU A 246 -4.22 -11.66 8.21
C LEU A 246 -5.64 -12.16 7.99
N ILE A 247 -5.94 -12.73 6.82
CA ILE A 247 -7.24 -13.35 6.52
C ILE A 247 -7.56 -14.44 7.55
N ALA A 248 -6.60 -15.32 7.85
CA ALA A 248 -6.76 -16.38 8.85
C ALA A 248 -7.00 -15.84 10.28
N ALA A 249 -6.63 -14.59 10.58
CA ALA A 249 -6.93 -13.99 11.87
C ALA A 249 -8.38 -13.49 11.99
N TYR A 250 -9.07 -13.25 10.88
CA TYR A 250 -10.46 -12.76 10.85
C TYR A 250 -11.52 -13.88 10.74
N HIS A 251 -11.10 -15.13 10.59
CA HIS A 251 -11.96 -16.32 10.52
C HIS A 251 -11.66 -17.26 11.68
#